data_AF-B4FP65-F1
#
_entry.id   AF-B4FP65-F1
#
_cell.length_a   1.000
_cell.length_b   1.000
_cell.length_c   1.000
_cell.angle_alpha   90.00
_cell.angle_beta   90.00
_cell.angle_gamma   90.00
#
_symmetry.space_group_name_H-M   'P 1'
#
loop_
_entity.id
_entity.type
_entity.pdbx_description
1 polymer ?
#
loop_
_entity_poly.entity_id
_entity_poly.type
_entity_poly.pdbx_seq_one_letter_code
_entity_poly.pdbx_strand_id
1 'polypeptide(L)' 'MLTPPDLEREFGLTGGNIFHGAMGLDSLFLMRPAKGWSDYRTPVKGLYLCGSGAHPGGGVMGAPGRNAAAVVLEDHVKTK' A
#
# COMPACT_ATOMS: atom_id res chain seq x y z
N MET A 1 20.44 13.46 12.20
CA MET A 1 19.33 13.85 11.29
C MET A 1 19.28 12.81 10.20
N LEU A 2 18.11 12.23 9.92
CA LEU A 2 17.96 11.24 8.83
C LEU A 2 17.65 11.98 7.52
N THR A 3 18.49 11.81 6.51
CA THR A 3 18.31 12.37 5.17
C THR A 3 17.60 11.37 4.24
N PRO A 4 17.09 11.77 3.07
CA PRO A 4 16.39 10.84 2.16
C PRO A 4 17.21 9.58 1.80
N PRO A 5 18.53 9.65 1.51
CA PRO A 5 19.34 8.45 1.33
C PRO A 5 19.45 7.56 2.57
N ASP A 6 19.43 8.15 3.78
CA ASP A 6 19.41 7.37 5.02
C ASP A 6 18.07 6.64 5.18
N LEU A 7 16.95 7.32 4.89
CA LEU A 7 15.61 6.73 4.96
C LEU A 7 15.42 5.59 3.97
N GLU A 8 15.96 5.74 2.76
CA GLU A 8 15.94 4.69 1.75
C GLU A 8 16.75 3.47 2.19
N ARG A 9 17.97 3.68 2.74
CA ARG A 9 18.85 2.60 3.19
C ARG A 9 18.34 1.88 4.44
N GLU A 10 17.79 2.62 5.40
CA GLU A 10 17.41 2.08 6.71
C GLU A 10 15.99 1.53 6.73
N PHE A 11 15.05 2.17 6.03
CA PHE A 11 13.63 1.82 6.08
C PHE A 11 13.06 1.35 4.73
N GLY A 12 13.86 1.35 3.65
CA GLY A 12 13.36 1.00 2.32
C GLY A 12 12.43 2.06 1.72
N LEU A 13 12.45 3.28 2.24
CA LEU A 13 11.65 4.40 1.71
C LEU A 13 12.34 4.96 0.47
N THR A 14 12.07 4.41 -0.71
CA THR A 14 12.63 4.91 -1.98
C THR A 14 12.45 6.43 -2.12
N GLY A 15 13.54 7.15 -2.38
CA GLY A 15 13.60 8.61 -2.45
C GLY A 15 13.27 9.32 -1.13
N GLY A 16 13.26 8.61 0.00
CA GLY A 16 12.81 9.11 1.31
C GLY A 16 11.30 9.36 1.39
N ASN A 17 10.51 8.80 0.48
CA ASN A 17 9.07 9.06 0.43
C ASN A 17 8.29 8.12 1.35
N ILE A 18 7.70 8.66 2.42
CA ILE A 18 6.90 7.91 3.40
C ILE A 18 5.67 7.21 2.80
N PHE A 19 5.22 7.65 1.62
CA PHE A 19 4.14 7.05 0.86
C PHE A 19 4.62 5.97 -0.11
N HIS A 20 5.90 5.59 -0.10
CA HIS A 20 6.45 4.57 -1.02
C HIS A 20 6.13 4.87 -2.51
N GLY A 21 6.07 6.16 -2.86
CA GLY A 21 5.71 6.63 -4.19
C GLY A 21 5.01 7.99 -4.15
N ALA A 22 5.09 8.74 -5.24
CA ALA A 22 4.42 10.03 -5.34
C ALA A 22 2.89 9.86 -5.30
N MET A 23 2.19 10.85 -4.75
CA MET A 23 0.73 10.92 -4.75
C MET A 23 0.24 11.92 -5.80
N GLY A 24 0.72 11.74 -7.04
CA GLY A 24 0.20 12.47 -8.20
C GLY A 24 -1.16 11.92 -8.64
N LEU A 25 -1.88 12.66 -9.48
CA LEU A 25 -3.19 12.24 -10.01
C LEU A 25 -3.13 10.89 -10.75
N ASP A 26 -1.99 10.62 -11.38
CA ASP A 26 -1.63 9.39 -12.08
C ASP A 26 -1.38 8.19 -11.15
N SER A 27 -1.10 8.44 -9.87
CA SER A 27 -0.69 7.44 -8.86
C SER A 27 -1.68 7.34 -7.68
N LEU A 28 -2.88 7.91 -7.84
CA LEU A 28 -3.97 7.90 -6.86
C LEU A 28 -5.13 7.00 -7.29
N PHE A 29 -6.05 6.75 -6.35
CA PHE A 29 -7.24 5.92 -6.57
C PHE A 29 -6.91 4.53 -7.14
N LEU A 30 -7.48 4.21 -8.31
CA LEU A 30 -7.38 2.92 -8.98
C LEU A 30 -5.97 2.61 -9.52
N MET A 31 -5.10 3.62 -9.58
CA MET A 31 -3.75 3.48 -10.10
C MET A 31 -2.72 3.20 -9.02
N ARG A 32 -3.12 3.12 -7.75
CA ARG A 32 -2.22 2.89 -6.62
C ARG A 32 -2.23 1.44 -6.14
N PRO A 33 -1.07 0.76 -6.01
CA PRO A 33 0.27 1.18 -6.45
C PRO A 33 0.47 1.05 -7.97
N ALA A 34 -0.39 0.25 -8.60
CA ALA A 34 -0.49 0.10 -10.04
C ALA A 34 -1.95 -0.22 -10.39
N LYS A 35 -2.32 -0.06 -11.66
CA LYS A 35 -3.66 -0.40 -12.14
C LYS A 35 -4.02 -1.85 -11.82
N GLY A 36 -5.18 -2.04 -11.18
CA GLY A 36 -5.72 -3.35 -10.83
C GLY A 36 -5.25 -3.91 -9.49
N TRP A 37 -4.48 -3.14 -8.71
CA TRP A 37 -3.96 -3.55 -7.39
C TRP A 37 -4.53 -2.67 -6.26
N SER A 38 -5.40 -1.71 -6.60
CA SER A 38 -6.04 -0.80 -5.66
C SER A 38 -7.10 -1.46 -4.77
N ASP A 39 -7.51 -2.69 -5.10
CA ASP A 39 -8.44 -3.50 -4.33
C ASP A 39 -7.74 -4.39 -3.29
N TYR A 40 -6.46 -4.12 -3.02
CA TYR A 40 -5.62 -4.80 -2.01
C TYR A 40 -5.25 -6.24 -2.36
N ARG A 41 -5.77 -6.84 -3.43
CA ARG A 41 -5.38 -8.18 -3.88
C ARG A 41 -4.12 -8.10 -4.74
N THR A 42 -3.27 -9.11 -4.66
CA THR A 42 -2.13 -9.25 -5.55
C THR A 42 -2.33 -10.43 -6.51
N PRO A 43 -1.53 -10.56 -7.58
CA PRO A 43 -1.58 -11.74 -8.45
C PRO A 43 -1.26 -13.06 -7.73
N VAL A 44 -0.62 -12.99 -6.55
CA VAL A 44 -0.32 -14.16 -5.72
C VAL A 44 -1.50 -14.42 -4.78
N LYS A 45 -2.14 -15.58 -4.93
CA LYS A 45 -3.29 -15.97 -4.11
C LYS A 45 -2.91 -15.98 -2.62
N GLY A 46 -3.73 -15.30 -1.81
CA GLY A 46 -3.52 -15.20 -0.36
C GLY A 46 -2.51 -14.14 0.06
N LEU A 47 -1.90 -13.42 -0.89
CA LEU A 47 -1.05 -12.26 -0.62
C LEU A 47 -1.81 -10.97 -0.90
N TYR A 48 -1.84 -10.08 0.10
CA TYR A 48 -2.57 -8.83 0.07
C TYR A 48 -1.63 -7.65 0.28
N LEU A 49 -1.94 -6.55 -0.39
CA LEU A 49 -1.21 -5.31 -0.25
C LEU A 49 -1.81 -4.47 0.87
N CYS A 50 -0.97 -3.96 1.76
CA CYS A 50 -1.36 -3.03 2.81
C CYS A 50 -0.28 -1.95 3.03
N GLY A 51 -0.56 -1.02 3.95
CA GLY A 51 0.40 0.00 4.35
C GLY A 51 0.44 1.21 3.41
N SER A 52 1.49 2.01 3.54
CA SER A 52 1.52 3.38 3.02
C SER A 52 1.55 3.48 1.48
N GLY A 53 2.07 2.45 0.82
CA GLY A 53 2.05 2.32 -0.64
C GLY A 53 0.69 1.94 -1.25
N ALA A 54 -0.27 1.48 -0.44
CA ALA A 54 -1.60 1.09 -0.91
C ALA A 54 -2.55 2.29 -0.99
N HIS A 55 -3.66 2.13 -1.71
CA HIS A 55 -4.77 3.08 -1.66
C HIS A 55 -5.36 3.14 -0.23
N PRO A 56 -5.80 4.30 0.28
CA PRO A 56 -5.74 5.67 -0.28
C PRO A 56 -4.41 6.41 -0.06
N GLY A 57 -3.45 5.77 0.61
CA GLY A 57 -2.22 6.38 1.12
C GLY A 57 -2.05 6.09 2.60
N GLY A 58 -0.81 6.14 3.09
CA GLY A 58 -0.50 5.85 4.51
C GLY A 58 -0.38 7.07 5.41
N GLY A 59 0.60 7.01 6.31
CA GLY A 59 0.69 7.84 7.51
C GLY A 59 0.01 7.17 8.70
N VAL A 60 -0.39 7.97 9.69
CA VAL A 60 -0.97 7.49 10.97
C VAL A 60 -2.48 7.15 10.84
N MET A 61 -3.07 7.33 9.65
CA MET A 61 -4.51 7.13 9.43
C MET A 61 -4.97 5.67 9.55
N GLY A 62 -4.12 4.69 9.18
CA GLY A 62 -4.46 3.27 9.27
C GLY A 62 -5.48 2.73 8.25
N ALA A 63 -6.10 3.59 7.42
CA ALA A 63 -7.09 3.16 6.42
C ALA A 63 -6.62 2.05 5.46
N PRO A 64 -5.41 2.08 4.86
CA PRO A 64 -4.99 1.01 3.96
C PRO A 64 -4.88 -0.34 4.69
N GLY A 65 -4.48 -0.36 5.96
CA GLY A 65 -4.45 -1.57 6.77
C GLY A 65 -5.86 -2.10 7.06
N ARG A 66 -6.79 -1.23 7.48
CA ARG A 66 -8.19 -1.59 7.71
C ARG A 66 -8.85 -2.17 6.46
N ASN A 67 -8.64 -1.54 5.32
CA ASN A 67 -9.27 -1.94 4.07
C ASN A 67 -8.70 -3.27 3.54
N ALA A 68 -7.37 -3.44 3.59
CA ALA A 68 -6.75 -4.72 3.27
C ALA A 68 -7.27 -5.86 4.15
N ALA A 69 -7.41 -5.62 5.46
CA ALA A 69 -7.95 -6.61 6.38
C ALA A 69 -9.41 -6.98 6.05
N ALA A 70 -10.25 -6.02 5.66
CA ALA A 70 -11.61 -6.31 5.23
C ALA A 70 -11.66 -7.21 3.98
N VAL A 71 -10.76 -6.97 3.02
CA VAL A 71 -10.63 -7.80 1.81
C VAL A 71 -10.15 -9.22 2.14
N VAL A 72 -9.18 -9.35 3.05
CA VAL A 72 -8.72 -10.66 3.55
C VAL A 72 -9.87 -11.45 4.17
N LEU A 73 -10.69 -10.81 5.01
CA LEU A 73 -11.84 -11.46 5.64
C LEU A 73 -12.89 -11.89 4.62
N GLU A 74 -13.17 -11.05 3.62
CA GLU A 74 -14.09 -11.37 2.52
C GLU A 74 -13.65 -12.64 1.76
N ASP A 75 -12.38 -12.71 1.38
CA ASP A 75 -11.83 -13.83 0.62
C ASP A 75 -11.72 -15.11 1.48
N HIS A 76 -11.41 -14.98 2.76
CA HIS A 76 -11.41 -16.11 3.70
C HIS A 76 -12.79 -16.71 3.89
N VAL A 77 -13.85 -15.88 3.95
CA VAL A 77 -15.23 -16.38 4.03
C VAL A 77 -15.64 -17.09 2.74
N LYS A 78 -15.25 -16.57 1.57
CA LYS A 78 -15.56 -17.20 0.26
C LYS A 78 -14.83 -18.52 0.00
N THR A 79 -13.74 -18.78 0.73
CA THR A 79 -12.95 -20.02 0.58
C THR A 79 -13.44 -21.15 1.48
N LYS A 80 -14.35 -20.87 2.43
CA LYS A 80 -15.09 -21.89 3.19
C LYS A 80 -16.30 -22.37 2.41
#